data_AF-A0A0D6MDE2-F1
#
_entry.id   AF-A0A0D6MDE2-F1
#
_cell.length_a   1.000
_cell.length_b   1.000
_cell.length_c   1.000
_cell.angle_alpha   90.00
_cell.angle_beta   90.00
_cell.angle_gamma   90.00
#
_symmetry.space_group_name_H-M   'P 1'
#
loop_
_entity.id
_entity.type
_entity.pdbx_description
1 polymer ?
#
loop_
_entity_poly.entity_id
_entity_poly.type
_entity_poly.pdbx_seq_one_letter_code
_entity_poly.pdbx_strand_id
1 'polypeptide(L)'
;MAEPLPLASALVLQRRRVARQFKGQFHRLRKFAWILITAVDPEQSAASSLMNARDLQKTLENQHEQLKLYEKKLKDVVRAYKSLDAEKSALQKALDSLSQQDKDEESTPSTSSESLQVKLQQVEIDRERELADHGKVLAEMQARFAKEHQSFEAGAKESAVLSKKINQKDEALSQLKAREADLVRQVAALSKEVKELTEKAYHVPSIQILKDEMANLKNDHVRELRDAVTKTKHSTRLEEQEKASQKIAELEAKTMSLLETIARSEEARSEAHEALLQAEEEKQALAEELLELRSRQKNLDLEDDDEDAVTTLKLAIAKIREKNPGFDFHDLLGPDPEKKNLQHELRSLKDEYDQLSEMEAEMQKQRSRTIDVVAEKERELEAARNVSHQLDYRLREVEQAALVKELEHHKKTEAMSEEITKLQNKLSLLSTGGEMEYLRNIFVQFIQSNNSSAKKNILKAMGMALKLSANEMKSIESK
;
A
#
# COMPACT_ATOMS: atom_id res chain seq x y z
N MET A 1 11.95 30.37 -56.49
CA MET A 1 12.62 30.04 -55.21
C MET A 1 11.61 29.30 -54.36
N ALA A 2 11.76 27.98 -54.25
CA ALA A 2 10.85 27.12 -53.52
C ALA A 2 11.55 26.65 -52.24
N GLU A 3 10.96 26.97 -51.09
CA GLU A 3 11.48 26.57 -49.78
C GLU A 3 11.42 25.04 -49.58
N PRO A 4 12.45 24.43 -48.98
CA PRO A 4 12.44 22.99 -48.71
C PRO A 4 11.55 22.66 -47.51
N LEU A 5 10.67 21.69 -47.73
CA LEU A 5 9.63 21.18 -46.84
C LEU A 5 10.12 20.57 -45.50
N PRO A 6 9.26 20.54 -44.44
CA PRO A 6 9.60 20.19 -43.07
C PRO A 6 9.49 18.67 -42.78
N LEU A 7 10.10 17.82 -43.62
CA LEU A 7 10.01 16.36 -43.47
C LEU A 7 10.89 15.78 -42.35
N ALA A 8 11.99 16.45 -41.99
CA ALA A 8 12.92 15.97 -40.98
C ALA A 8 12.35 16.02 -39.55
N SER A 9 11.59 17.08 -39.22
CA SER A 9 11.02 17.27 -37.87
C SER A 9 9.91 16.25 -37.56
N ALA A 10 9.12 15.85 -38.57
CA ALA A 10 8.07 14.86 -38.41
C ALA A 10 8.63 13.46 -38.07
N LEU A 11 9.74 13.06 -38.70
CA LEU A 11 10.41 11.78 -38.46
C LEU A 11 11.00 11.67 -37.05
N VAL A 12 11.53 12.76 -36.50
CA VAL A 12 12.09 12.78 -35.13
C VAL A 12 10.99 12.64 -34.09
N LEU A 13 9.85 13.30 -34.29
CA LEU A 13 8.68 13.20 -33.41
C LEU A 13 8.08 11.79 -33.43
N GLN A 14 8.02 11.15 -34.59
CA GLN A 14 7.49 9.79 -34.74
C GLN A 14 8.40 8.76 -34.04
N ARG A 15 9.72 8.87 -34.16
CA ARG A 15 10.67 8.01 -33.43
C ARG A 15 10.56 8.15 -31.91
N ARG A 16 10.38 9.37 -31.40
CA ARG A 16 10.19 9.63 -29.95
C ARG A 16 8.87 9.08 -29.41
N ARG A 17 7.83 8.97 -30.25
CA ARG A 17 6.53 8.39 -29.86
C ARG A 17 6.63 6.87 -29.74
N VAL A 18 7.26 6.22 -30.72
CA VAL A 18 7.49 4.77 -30.72
C VAL A 18 8.38 4.34 -29.55
N ALA A 19 9.47 5.06 -29.28
CA ALA A 19 10.35 4.76 -28.15
C ALA A 19 9.64 4.82 -26.79
N ARG A 20 8.72 5.78 -26.60
CA ARG A 20 7.92 5.89 -25.36
C ARG A 20 6.93 4.72 -25.22
N GLN A 21 6.33 4.28 -26.31
CA GLN A 21 5.40 3.15 -26.32
C GLN A 21 6.11 1.83 -25.98
N PHE A 22 7.30 1.59 -26.52
CA PHE A 22 8.10 0.41 -26.20
C PHE A 22 8.60 0.39 -24.75
N LYS A 23 9.00 1.55 -24.20
CA LYS A 23 9.47 1.64 -22.81
C LYS A 23 8.35 1.28 -21.81
N GLY A 24 7.11 1.66 -22.10
CA GLY A 24 5.94 1.30 -21.31
C GLY A 24 5.59 -0.20 -21.36
N GLN A 25 5.70 -0.83 -22.53
CA GLN A 25 5.47 -2.27 -22.72
C GLN A 25 6.53 -3.10 -21.97
N PHE A 26 7.80 -2.70 -22.06
CA PHE A 26 8.91 -3.39 -21.39
C PHE A 26 8.78 -3.35 -19.85
N HIS A 27 8.27 -2.24 -19.31
CA HIS A 27 8.04 -2.11 -17.87
C HIS A 27 6.91 -3.02 -17.38
N ARG A 28 5.84 -3.19 -18.17
CA ARG A 28 4.75 -4.13 -17.85
C ARG A 28 5.22 -5.58 -17.89
N LEU A 29 6.01 -5.96 -18.89
CA LEU A 29 6.59 -7.30 -19.01
C LEU A 29 7.53 -7.64 -17.83
N ARG A 30 8.40 -6.71 -17.42
CA ARG A 30 9.24 -6.91 -16.23
C ARG A 30 8.42 -7.07 -14.95
N LYS A 31 7.34 -6.30 -14.80
CA LYS A 31 6.45 -6.40 -13.64
C LYS A 31 5.70 -7.74 -13.61
N PHE A 32 5.25 -8.23 -14.76
CA PHE A 32 4.61 -9.55 -14.89
C PHE A 32 5.58 -10.70 -14.60
N ALA A 33 6.80 -10.64 -15.15
CA ALA A 33 7.83 -11.63 -14.89
C ALA A 33 8.24 -11.68 -13.41
N TRP A 34 8.33 -10.51 -12.75
CA TRP A 34 8.65 -10.44 -11.33
C TRP A 34 7.53 -11.06 -10.48
N ILE A 35 6.26 -10.78 -10.78
CA ILE A 35 5.11 -11.40 -10.10
C ILE A 35 5.13 -12.92 -10.23
N LEU A 36 5.44 -13.46 -11.43
CA LEU A 36 5.53 -14.91 -11.66
C LEU A 36 6.69 -15.56 -10.90
N ILE A 37 7.82 -14.87 -10.74
CA ILE A 37 8.98 -15.36 -9.99
C ILE A 37 8.72 -15.31 -8.48
N THR A 38 7.97 -14.32 -7.98
CA THR A 38 7.66 -14.18 -6.55
C THR A 38 6.45 -15.00 -6.08
N ALA A 39 5.59 -15.46 -6.99
CA ALA A 39 4.37 -16.20 -6.64
C ALA A 39 4.58 -17.71 -6.47
N VAL A 40 5.77 -18.23 -6.74
CA VAL A 40 6.13 -19.63 -6.56
C VAL A 40 7.23 -19.72 -5.53
N ASP A 41 6.86 -19.75 -4.24
CA ASP A 41 7.79 -20.00 -3.13
C ASP A 41 8.28 -21.46 -3.20
N PRO A 42 9.55 -21.74 -3.55
CA PRO A 42 10.06 -23.10 -3.65
C PRO A 42 10.15 -23.80 -2.28
N GLU A 43 10.22 -23.01 -1.20
CA GLU A 43 10.41 -23.51 0.17
C GLU A 43 9.15 -24.14 0.77
N GLN A 44 7.96 -23.66 0.42
CA GLN A 44 6.71 -24.27 0.91
C GLN A 44 6.46 -25.66 0.30
N SER A 45 6.86 -25.87 -0.96
CA SER A 45 6.74 -27.18 -1.62
C SER A 45 7.74 -28.20 -1.06
N ALA A 46 8.97 -27.76 -0.75
CA ALA A 46 10.00 -28.62 -0.16
C ALA A 46 9.67 -29.04 1.28
N ALA A 47 9.14 -28.12 2.09
CA ALA A 47 8.75 -28.41 3.48
C ALA A 47 7.63 -29.45 3.57
N SER A 48 6.63 -29.36 2.68
CA SER A 48 5.51 -30.31 2.63
C SER A 48 5.96 -31.72 2.19
N SER A 49 6.99 -31.83 1.34
CA SER A 49 7.55 -33.11 0.91
C SER A 49 8.42 -33.78 1.99
N LEU A 50 9.19 -32.98 2.74
CA LEU A 50 10.01 -33.45 3.86
C LEU A 50 9.19 -34.03 5.02
N MET A 51 8.00 -33.47 5.27
CA MET A 51 7.10 -33.94 6.33
C MET A 51 6.58 -35.36 6.02
N ASN A 52 6.20 -35.61 4.76
CA ASN A 52 5.78 -36.94 4.30
C ASN A 52 6.90 -37.99 4.37
N ALA A 53 8.15 -37.61 4.10
CA ALA A 53 9.29 -38.53 4.15
C ALA A 53 9.57 -39.03 5.59
N ARG A 54 9.40 -38.16 6.60
CA ARG A 54 9.57 -38.56 8.01
C ARG A 54 8.48 -39.52 8.49
N ASP A 55 7.25 -39.32 8.05
CA ASP A 55 6.14 -40.20 8.44
C ASP A 55 6.28 -41.59 7.79
N LEU A 56 6.73 -41.65 6.54
CA LEU A 56 7.12 -42.89 5.87
C LEU A 56 8.29 -43.62 6.57
N GLN A 57 9.27 -42.87 7.08
CA GLN A 57 10.38 -43.47 7.83
C GLN A 57 9.91 -44.10 9.14
N LYS A 58 9.02 -43.42 9.88
CA LYS A 58 8.44 -43.96 11.12
C LYS A 58 7.61 -45.22 10.87
N THR A 59 6.84 -45.27 9.78
CA THR A 59 6.06 -46.48 9.46
C THR A 59 6.95 -47.66 9.08
N LEU A 60 8.04 -47.44 8.36
CA LEU A 60 9.04 -48.47 8.07
C LEU A 60 9.73 -49.02 9.33
N GLU A 61 10.06 -48.13 10.28
CA GLU A 61 10.72 -48.53 11.54
C GLU A 61 9.78 -49.37 12.42
N ASN A 62 8.51 -48.97 12.52
CA ASN A 62 7.48 -49.74 13.22
C ASN A 62 7.26 -51.14 12.58
N GLN A 63 7.24 -51.23 11.25
CA GLN A 63 7.12 -52.50 10.55
C GLN A 63 8.33 -53.41 10.79
N HIS A 64 9.54 -52.85 10.86
CA HIS A 64 10.75 -53.60 11.15
C HIS A 64 10.73 -54.20 12.57
N GLU A 65 10.27 -53.43 13.57
CA GLU A 65 10.11 -53.93 14.93
C GLU A 65 9.08 -55.07 15.03
N GLN A 66 7.96 -54.96 14.31
CA GLN A 66 6.97 -56.04 14.24
C GLN A 66 7.54 -57.31 13.62
N LEU A 67 8.29 -57.22 12.52
CA LEU A 67 8.93 -58.37 11.89
C LEU A 67 9.90 -59.07 12.85
N LYS A 68 10.67 -58.29 13.62
CA LYS A 68 11.60 -58.83 14.63
C LYS A 68 10.89 -59.58 15.75
N LEU A 69 9.71 -59.09 16.16
CA LEU A 69 8.86 -59.79 17.14
C LEU A 69 8.29 -61.10 16.57
N TYR A 70 7.84 -61.10 15.31
CA TYR A 70 7.36 -62.31 14.65
C TYR A 70 8.46 -63.35 14.46
N GLU A 71 9.67 -62.93 14.07
CA GLU A 71 10.83 -63.82 13.96
C GLU A 71 11.16 -64.50 15.29
N LYS A 72 11.11 -63.74 16.40
CA LYS A 72 11.32 -64.27 17.75
C LYS A 72 10.26 -65.32 18.11
N LYS A 73 8.97 -64.99 17.89
CA LYS A 73 7.86 -65.93 18.14
C LYS A 73 8.00 -67.20 17.31
N LEU A 74 8.41 -67.09 16.04
CA LEU A 74 8.62 -68.25 15.17
C LEU A 74 9.75 -69.15 15.69
N LYS A 75 10.87 -68.57 16.16
CA LYS A 75 11.96 -69.34 16.78
C LYS A 75 11.51 -70.10 18.02
N ASP A 76 10.65 -69.51 18.83
CA ASP A 76 10.10 -70.15 20.03
C ASP A 76 9.15 -71.30 19.67
N VAL A 77 8.28 -71.11 18.66
CA VAL A 77 7.40 -72.17 18.13
C VAL A 77 8.20 -73.33 17.54
N VAL A 78 9.24 -73.06 16.74
CA VAL A 78 10.12 -74.10 16.18
C VAL A 78 10.83 -74.87 17.29
N ARG A 79 11.24 -74.19 18.36
CA ARG A 79 11.86 -74.85 19.53
C ARG A 79 10.86 -75.76 20.25
N ALA A 80 9.63 -75.30 20.46
CA ALA A 80 8.57 -76.10 21.04
C ALA A 80 8.27 -77.35 20.20
N TYR A 81 8.19 -77.20 18.88
CA TYR A 81 8.00 -78.32 17.95
C TYR A 81 9.14 -79.34 18.02
N LYS A 82 10.39 -78.90 18.06
CA LYS A 82 11.55 -79.81 18.22
C LYS A 82 11.54 -80.55 19.56
N SER A 83 11.11 -79.89 20.63
CA SER A 83 10.96 -80.54 21.94
C SER A 83 9.87 -81.61 21.91
N LEU A 84 8.74 -81.30 21.27
CA LEU A 84 7.63 -82.24 21.12
C LEU A 84 8.03 -83.46 20.27
N ASP A 85 8.79 -83.25 19.20
CA ASP A 85 9.29 -84.34 18.36
C ASP A 85 10.28 -85.26 19.10
N ALA A 86 11.13 -84.68 19.95
CA ALA A 86 12.01 -85.44 20.84
C ALA A 86 11.21 -86.27 21.88
N GLU A 87 10.16 -85.69 22.46
CA GLU A 87 9.26 -86.39 23.38
C GLU A 87 8.51 -87.53 22.68
N LYS A 88 7.98 -87.29 21.47
CA LYS A 88 7.34 -88.31 20.64
C LYS A 88 8.32 -89.46 20.32
N SER A 89 9.57 -89.15 19.98
CA SER A 89 10.61 -90.17 19.74
C SER A 89 10.94 -90.98 21.00
N ALA A 90 10.98 -90.33 22.17
CA ALA A 90 11.20 -91.00 23.45
C ALA A 90 10.03 -91.93 23.82
N LEU A 91 8.78 -91.47 23.62
CA LEU A 91 7.57 -92.26 23.83
C LEU A 91 7.50 -93.45 22.86
N GLN A 92 7.85 -93.27 21.59
CA GLN A 92 7.89 -94.37 20.62
C GLN A 92 8.90 -95.44 21.04
N LYS A 93 10.10 -95.05 21.49
CA LYS A 93 11.09 -96.01 22.02
C LYS A 93 10.61 -96.75 23.26
N ALA A 94 9.90 -96.06 24.15
CA ALA A 94 9.31 -96.70 25.32
C ALA A 94 8.22 -97.70 24.91
N LEU A 95 7.37 -97.33 23.94
CA LEU A 95 6.33 -98.19 23.40
C LEU A 95 6.89 -99.43 22.71
N ASP A 96 7.94 -99.27 21.90
CA ASP A 96 8.62 -100.40 21.24
C ASP A 96 9.26 -101.37 22.26
N SER A 97 9.71 -100.84 23.41
CA SER A 97 10.26 -101.66 24.51
C SER A 97 9.16 -102.43 25.26
N LEU A 98 8.00 -101.81 25.48
CA LEU A 98 6.81 -102.45 26.07
C LEU A 98 6.23 -103.51 25.13
N SER A 99 6.16 -103.23 23.82
CA SER A 99 5.68 -104.19 22.82
C SER A 99 6.56 -105.44 22.67
N GLN A 100 7.81 -105.40 23.16
CA GLN A 100 8.68 -106.59 23.25
C GLN A 100 8.41 -107.42 24.52
N GLN A 101 7.76 -106.87 25.55
CA GLN A 101 7.43 -107.60 26.77
C GLN A 101 6.12 -108.41 26.68
N ASP A 102 5.21 -108.08 25.75
CA ASP A 102 3.90 -108.74 25.64
C ASP A 102 3.88 -109.97 24.71
N LYS A 103 5.02 -110.64 24.50
CA LYS A 103 5.12 -111.81 23.59
C LYS A 103 4.98 -113.19 24.24
N ASP A 104 4.81 -113.29 25.54
CA ASP A 104 4.56 -114.57 26.22
C ASP A 104 3.36 -114.45 27.17
N GLU A 105 2.14 -114.58 26.66
CA GLU A 105 1.01 -115.30 27.28
C GLU A 105 -0.26 -115.19 26.42
N GLU A 106 -0.68 -116.32 25.86
CA GLU A 106 -1.88 -116.50 25.03
C GLU A 106 -2.86 -117.43 25.76
N SER A 107 -4.14 -117.03 25.92
CA SER A 107 -5.31 -117.94 25.81
C SER A 107 -6.70 -117.28 26.01
N THR A 108 -7.43 -117.10 24.89
CA THR A 108 -8.88 -117.42 24.63
C THR A 108 -10.06 -116.85 25.47
N PRO A 109 -11.34 -116.80 24.97
CA PRO A 109 -11.85 -116.50 23.63
C PRO A 109 -13.13 -115.59 23.58
N SER A 110 -13.37 -115.02 22.38
CA SER A 110 -14.67 -114.81 21.69
C SER A 110 -15.88 -114.16 22.40
N THR A 111 -16.01 -112.84 22.24
CA THR A 111 -17.24 -112.06 21.87
C THR A 111 -16.98 -110.54 21.93
N SER A 112 -15.95 -110.11 22.66
CA SER A 112 -15.37 -108.76 22.62
C SER A 112 -14.58 -108.46 21.33
N SER A 113 -14.17 -109.51 20.61
CA SER A 113 -13.28 -109.43 19.44
C SER A 113 -13.89 -108.63 18.29
N GLU A 114 -15.17 -108.79 17.98
CA GLU A 114 -15.80 -108.08 16.85
C GLU A 114 -15.96 -106.57 17.13
N SER A 115 -16.30 -106.20 18.38
CA SER A 115 -16.35 -104.81 18.82
C SER A 115 -14.97 -104.14 18.78
N LEU A 116 -13.92 -104.86 19.19
CA LEU A 116 -12.55 -104.39 19.09
C LEU A 116 -12.08 -104.31 17.64
N GLN A 117 -12.49 -105.24 16.76
CA GLN A 117 -12.17 -105.20 15.33
C GLN A 117 -12.80 -103.99 14.64
N VAL A 118 -14.06 -103.68 14.94
CA VAL A 118 -14.74 -102.48 14.40
C VAL A 118 -14.08 -101.20 14.92
N LYS A 119 -13.70 -101.15 16.21
CA LYS A 119 -12.95 -100.01 16.75
C LYS A 119 -11.56 -99.89 16.13
N LEU A 120 -10.88 -101.00 15.84
CA LEU A 120 -9.58 -101.00 15.19
C LEU A 120 -9.67 -100.44 13.77
N GLN A 121 -10.66 -100.91 12.99
CA GLN A 121 -10.94 -100.37 11.65
C GLN A 121 -11.31 -98.89 11.69
N GLN A 122 -12.10 -98.46 12.68
CA GLN A 122 -12.44 -97.05 12.85
C GLN A 122 -11.20 -96.20 13.17
N VAL A 123 -10.32 -96.69 14.05
CA VAL A 123 -9.04 -96.03 14.36
C VAL A 123 -8.12 -96.00 13.14
N GLU A 124 -8.11 -97.03 12.31
CA GLU A 124 -7.36 -97.04 11.05
C GLU A 124 -7.91 -96.00 10.07
N ILE A 125 -9.22 -95.91 9.90
CA ILE A 125 -9.88 -94.91 9.05
C ILE A 125 -9.60 -93.48 9.57
N ASP A 126 -9.70 -93.28 10.88
CA ASP A 126 -9.43 -91.97 11.49
C ASP A 126 -7.94 -91.60 11.37
N ARG A 127 -7.03 -92.56 11.54
CA ARG A 127 -5.60 -92.38 11.32
C ARG A 127 -5.28 -92.05 9.87
N GLU A 128 -5.91 -92.71 8.90
CA GLU A 128 -5.74 -92.41 7.48
C GLU A 128 -6.26 -91.00 7.15
N ARG A 129 -7.39 -90.61 7.73
CA ARG A 129 -7.94 -89.25 7.59
C ARG A 129 -6.99 -88.21 8.20
N GLU A 130 -6.46 -88.44 9.40
CA GLU A 130 -5.48 -87.56 10.04
C GLU A 130 -4.19 -87.46 9.22
N LEU A 131 -3.69 -88.57 8.67
CA LEU A 131 -2.52 -88.57 7.78
C LEU A 131 -2.79 -87.78 6.49
N ALA A 132 -3.99 -87.90 5.91
CA ALA A 132 -4.38 -87.11 4.75
C ALA A 132 -4.47 -85.62 5.08
N ASP A 133 -5.03 -85.27 6.25
CA ASP A 133 -5.13 -83.89 6.73
C ASP A 133 -3.75 -83.29 7.02
N HIS A 134 -2.85 -84.05 7.66
CA HIS A 134 -1.46 -83.64 7.85
C HIS A 134 -0.72 -83.47 6.52
N GLY A 135 -0.94 -84.38 5.56
CA GLY A 135 -0.41 -84.26 4.21
C GLY A 135 -0.88 -82.97 3.52
N LYS A 136 -2.16 -82.62 3.68
CA LYS A 136 -2.73 -81.37 3.16
C LYS A 136 -2.10 -80.13 3.81
N VAL A 137 -1.92 -80.13 5.14
CA VAL A 137 -1.27 -79.02 5.85
C VAL A 137 0.20 -78.86 5.43
N LEU A 138 0.93 -79.96 5.26
CA LEU A 138 2.32 -79.92 4.77
C LEU A 138 2.42 -79.39 3.34
N ALA A 139 1.52 -79.83 2.45
CA ALA A 139 1.44 -79.32 1.09
C ALA A 139 1.12 -77.81 1.07
N GLU A 140 0.19 -77.36 1.92
CA GLU A 140 -0.13 -75.93 2.04
C GLU A 140 1.06 -75.13 2.59
N MET A 141 1.78 -75.66 3.60
CA MET A 141 2.96 -75.01 4.17
C MET A 141 4.09 -74.90 3.14
N GLN A 142 4.34 -75.95 2.36
CA GLN A 142 5.30 -75.93 1.27
C GLN A 142 4.91 -74.92 0.18
N ALA A 143 3.63 -74.86 -0.19
CA ALA A 143 3.14 -73.88 -1.16
C ALA A 143 3.28 -72.44 -0.64
N ARG A 144 2.99 -72.19 0.64
CA ARG A 144 3.19 -70.88 1.29
C ARG A 144 4.67 -70.50 1.30
N PHE A 145 5.55 -71.43 1.66
CA PHE A 145 6.99 -71.20 1.66
C PHE A 145 7.52 -70.87 0.26
N ALA A 146 7.10 -71.61 -0.77
CA ALA A 146 7.48 -71.33 -2.16
C ALA A 146 6.99 -69.94 -2.61
N LYS A 147 5.75 -69.57 -2.26
CA LYS A 147 5.19 -68.24 -2.57
C LYS A 147 5.92 -67.12 -1.83
N GLU A 148 6.25 -67.31 -0.56
CA GLU A 148 7.00 -66.34 0.24
C GLU A 148 8.42 -66.16 -0.27
N HIS A 149 9.10 -67.25 -0.65
CA HIS A 149 10.41 -67.20 -1.27
C HIS A 149 10.40 -66.43 -2.59
N GLN A 150 9.40 -66.68 -3.46
CA GLN A 150 9.25 -65.94 -4.71
C GLN A 150 8.96 -64.45 -4.46
N SER A 151 8.13 -64.13 -3.46
CA SER A 151 7.85 -62.75 -3.06
C SER A 151 9.10 -62.05 -2.53
N PHE A 152 9.94 -62.75 -1.75
CA PHE A 152 11.20 -62.22 -1.25
C PHE A 152 12.20 -61.97 -2.39
N GLU A 153 12.32 -62.90 -3.34
CA GLU A 153 13.20 -62.74 -4.50
C GLU A 153 12.74 -61.58 -5.39
N ALA A 154 11.43 -61.40 -5.58
CA ALA A 154 10.87 -60.25 -6.28
C ALA A 154 11.20 -58.93 -5.56
N GLY A 155 11.01 -58.88 -4.24
CA GLY A 155 11.37 -57.71 -3.42
C GLY A 155 12.87 -57.40 -3.45
N ALA A 156 13.74 -58.41 -3.46
CA ALA A 156 15.18 -58.23 -3.58
C ALA A 156 15.57 -57.62 -4.94
N LYS A 157 14.94 -58.06 -6.04
CA LYS A 157 15.13 -57.49 -7.38
C LYS A 157 14.67 -56.04 -7.44
N GLU A 158 13.50 -55.73 -6.89
CA GLU A 158 12.99 -54.35 -6.82
C GLU A 158 13.92 -53.43 -6.00
N SER A 159 14.38 -53.90 -4.85
CA SER A 159 15.35 -53.19 -4.01
C SER A 159 16.66 -52.89 -4.75
N ALA A 160 17.18 -53.85 -5.52
CA ALA A 160 18.37 -53.65 -6.34
C ALA A 160 18.15 -52.60 -7.44
N VAL A 161 16.99 -52.59 -8.09
CA VAL A 161 16.63 -51.58 -9.11
C VAL A 161 16.53 -50.18 -8.48
N LEU A 162 15.88 -50.07 -7.32
CA LEU A 162 15.76 -48.81 -6.60
C LEU A 162 17.12 -48.29 -6.12
N SER A 163 17.98 -49.16 -5.60
CA SER A 163 19.35 -48.79 -5.22
C SER A 163 20.16 -48.24 -6.41
N LYS A 164 20.06 -48.88 -7.59
CA LYS A 164 20.69 -48.37 -8.81
C LYS A 164 20.15 -47.00 -9.21
N LYS A 165 18.83 -46.77 -9.08
CA LYS A 165 18.19 -45.48 -9.40
C LYS A 165 18.59 -44.38 -8.41
N ILE A 166 18.79 -44.71 -7.14
CA ILE A 166 19.32 -43.78 -6.12
C ILE A 166 20.73 -43.35 -6.51
N ASN A 167 21.63 -44.29 -6.80
CA ASN A 167 23.01 -43.97 -7.20
C ASN A 167 23.07 -43.09 -8.46
N GLN A 168 22.21 -43.35 -9.46
CA GLN A 168 22.12 -42.50 -10.66
C GLN A 168 21.66 -41.07 -10.33
N LYS A 169 20.71 -40.91 -9.40
CA LYS A 169 20.27 -39.58 -8.95
C LYS A 169 21.35 -38.86 -8.16
N ASP A 170 22.11 -39.57 -7.33
CA ASP A 170 23.21 -38.99 -6.56
C ASP A 170 24.35 -38.50 -7.48
N GLU A 171 24.63 -39.25 -8.56
CA GLU A 171 25.58 -38.83 -9.59
C GLU A 171 25.09 -37.57 -10.32
N ALA A 172 23.82 -37.54 -10.75
CA ALA A 172 23.24 -36.36 -11.40
C ALA A 172 23.22 -35.14 -10.47
N LEU A 173 22.92 -35.33 -9.19
CA LEU A 173 22.95 -34.28 -8.18
C LEU A 173 24.37 -33.75 -7.97
N SER A 174 25.38 -34.62 -7.97
CA SER A 174 26.79 -34.23 -7.90
C SER A 174 27.22 -33.40 -9.11
N GLN A 175 26.78 -33.78 -10.32
CA GLN A 175 27.03 -33.01 -11.54
C GLN A 175 26.36 -31.62 -11.50
N LEU A 176 25.12 -31.53 -11.01
CA LEU A 176 24.41 -30.26 -10.86
C LEU A 176 25.11 -29.34 -9.85
N LYS A 177 25.57 -29.86 -8.72
CA LYS A 177 26.34 -29.09 -7.72
C LYS A 177 27.65 -28.55 -8.30
N ALA A 178 28.35 -29.35 -9.12
CA ALA A 178 29.56 -28.88 -9.80
C ALA A 178 29.25 -27.72 -10.76
N ARG A 179 28.18 -27.84 -11.56
CA ARG A 179 27.74 -26.78 -12.48
C ARG A 179 27.29 -25.51 -11.75
N GLU A 180 26.60 -25.65 -10.62
CA GLU A 180 26.21 -24.53 -9.77
C GLU A 180 27.44 -23.77 -9.27
N ALA A 181 28.45 -24.48 -8.76
CA ALA A 181 29.71 -23.87 -8.32
C ALA A 181 30.42 -23.10 -9.46
N ASP A 182 30.42 -23.64 -10.68
CA ASP A 182 31.00 -22.98 -11.85
C ASP A 182 30.23 -21.70 -12.23
N LEU A 183 28.90 -21.73 -12.20
CA LEU A 183 28.06 -20.56 -12.46
C LEU A 183 28.26 -19.47 -11.39
N VAL A 184 28.38 -19.85 -10.12
CA VAL A 184 28.68 -18.92 -9.03
C VAL A 184 30.02 -18.21 -9.26
N ARG A 185 31.06 -18.95 -9.70
CA ARG A 185 32.35 -18.34 -10.07
C ARG A 185 32.23 -17.38 -11.25
N GLN A 186 31.44 -17.72 -12.28
CA GLN A 186 31.20 -16.82 -13.42
C GLN A 186 30.48 -15.53 -13.01
N VAL A 187 29.44 -15.64 -12.18
CA VAL A 187 28.71 -14.47 -11.67
C VAL A 187 29.64 -13.57 -10.84
N ALA A 188 30.49 -14.15 -9.98
CA ALA A 188 31.46 -13.40 -9.21
C ALA A 188 32.48 -12.66 -10.10
N ALA A 189 32.97 -13.31 -11.16
CA ALA A 189 33.89 -12.72 -12.13
C ALA A 189 33.24 -11.54 -12.89
N LEU A 190 32.03 -11.73 -13.43
CA LEU A 190 31.28 -10.67 -14.12
C LEU A 190 30.94 -9.50 -13.19
N SER A 191 30.59 -9.79 -11.93
CA SER A 191 30.32 -8.74 -10.94
C SER A 191 31.55 -7.86 -10.69
N LYS A 192 32.75 -8.46 -10.65
CA LYS A 192 34.01 -7.74 -10.53
C LYS A 192 34.27 -6.84 -11.75
N GLU A 193 34.08 -7.37 -12.96
CA GLU A 193 34.24 -6.60 -14.20
C GLU A 193 33.29 -5.41 -14.28
N VAL A 194 32.02 -5.60 -13.89
CA VAL A 194 31.03 -4.51 -13.84
C VAL A 194 31.47 -3.42 -12.86
N LYS A 195 32.00 -3.78 -11.68
CA LYS A 195 32.54 -2.80 -10.73
C LYS A 195 33.71 -2.02 -11.31
N GLU A 196 34.68 -2.71 -11.91
CA GLU A 196 35.85 -2.05 -12.53
C GLU A 196 35.45 -1.11 -13.68
N LEU A 197 34.50 -1.52 -14.54
CA LEU A 197 33.96 -0.66 -15.60
C LEU A 197 33.20 0.53 -15.04
N THR A 198 32.47 0.35 -13.94
CA THR A 198 31.74 1.42 -13.27
C THR A 198 32.70 2.45 -12.67
N GLU A 199 33.76 2.00 -11.98
CA GLU A 199 34.81 2.89 -11.45
C GLU A 199 35.53 3.65 -12.58
N LYS A 200 35.87 2.96 -13.68
CA LYS A 200 36.43 3.62 -14.86
C LYS A 200 35.48 4.66 -15.46
N ALA A 201 34.19 4.36 -15.52
CA ALA A 201 33.17 5.30 -16.00
C ALA A 201 33.07 6.54 -15.09
N TYR A 202 33.17 6.38 -13.76
CA TYR A 202 33.20 7.51 -12.82
C TYR A 202 34.46 8.38 -12.95
N HIS A 203 35.55 7.87 -13.51
CA HIS A 203 36.81 8.60 -13.68
C HIS A 203 37.04 9.13 -15.10
N VAL A 204 36.05 9.02 -15.99
CA VAL A 204 36.15 9.69 -17.30
C VAL A 204 36.04 11.20 -17.07
N PRO A 205 37.08 11.99 -17.36
CA PRO A 205 37.10 13.43 -17.06
C PRO A 205 35.91 14.19 -17.66
N SER A 206 35.40 13.75 -18.80
CA SER A 206 34.22 14.35 -19.44
C SER A 206 32.94 14.18 -18.61
N ILE A 207 32.76 13.08 -17.89
CA ILE A 207 31.58 12.88 -17.03
C ILE A 207 31.67 13.78 -15.81
N GLN A 208 32.86 13.95 -15.24
CA GLN A 208 33.08 14.86 -14.11
C GLN A 208 32.88 16.32 -14.54
N ILE A 209 33.42 16.72 -15.71
CA ILE A 209 33.19 18.05 -16.29
C ILE A 209 31.69 18.30 -16.51
N LEU A 210 30.97 17.36 -17.12
CA LEU A 210 29.52 17.48 -17.31
C LEU A 210 28.76 17.57 -15.98
N LYS A 211 29.21 16.86 -14.94
CA LYS A 211 28.60 16.92 -13.62
C LYS A 211 28.83 18.29 -12.96
N ASP A 212 30.03 18.85 -13.09
CA ASP A 212 30.38 20.16 -12.57
C ASP A 212 29.68 21.27 -13.37
N GLU A 213 29.58 21.16 -14.69
CA GLU A 213 28.79 22.03 -15.55
C GLU A 213 27.31 22.01 -15.17
N MET A 214 26.72 20.82 -14.94
CA MET A 214 25.33 20.69 -14.48
C MET A 214 25.12 21.28 -13.08
N ALA A 215 26.10 21.14 -12.17
CA ALA A 215 26.05 21.75 -10.85
C ALA A 215 26.12 23.28 -10.94
N ASN A 216 27.00 23.81 -11.80
CA ASN A 216 27.11 25.24 -12.06
C ASN A 216 25.82 25.80 -12.68
N LEU A 217 25.28 25.15 -13.70
CA LEU A 217 24.03 25.54 -14.35
C LEU A 217 22.86 25.57 -13.36
N LYS A 218 22.80 24.59 -12.44
CA LYS A 218 21.81 24.57 -11.37
C LYS A 218 21.97 25.74 -10.41
N ASN A 219 23.21 26.06 -10.02
CA ASN A 219 23.50 27.19 -9.13
C ASN A 219 23.17 28.54 -9.80
N ASP A 220 23.46 28.66 -11.09
CA ASP A 220 23.14 29.86 -11.88
C ASP A 220 21.63 30.03 -12.03
N HIS A 221 20.89 28.97 -12.34
CA HIS A 221 19.42 29.01 -12.37
C HIS A 221 18.81 29.39 -11.01
N VAL A 222 19.35 28.87 -9.90
CA VAL A 222 18.90 29.25 -8.55
C VAL A 222 19.18 30.72 -8.26
N ARG A 223 20.32 31.26 -8.74
CA ARG A 223 20.66 32.68 -8.62
C ARG A 223 19.71 33.54 -9.45
N GLU A 224 19.50 33.20 -10.71
CA GLU A 224 18.57 33.91 -11.61
C GLU A 224 17.14 33.91 -11.06
N LEU A 225 16.66 32.79 -10.51
CA LEU A 225 15.35 32.73 -9.85
C LEU A 225 15.27 33.66 -8.63
N ARG A 226 16.33 33.71 -7.81
CA ARG A 226 16.39 34.62 -6.66
C ARG A 226 16.39 36.08 -7.11
N ASP A 227 17.14 36.41 -8.15
CA ASP A 227 17.21 37.76 -8.71
C ASP A 227 15.86 38.16 -9.35
N ALA A 228 15.19 37.24 -10.03
CA ALA A 228 13.84 37.46 -10.54
C ALA A 228 12.82 37.69 -9.41
N VAL A 229 12.85 36.87 -8.35
CA VAL A 229 11.95 37.03 -7.19
C VAL A 229 12.20 38.37 -6.48
N THR A 230 13.45 38.76 -6.28
CA THR A 230 13.79 40.05 -5.65
C THR A 230 13.37 41.23 -6.53
N LYS A 231 13.57 41.15 -7.85
CA LYS A 231 13.11 42.16 -8.81
C LYS A 231 11.59 42.29 -8.83
N THR A 232 10.86 41.18 -8.87
CA THR A 232 9.38 41.19 -8.80
C THR A 232 8.90 41.78 -7.49
N LYS A 233 9.50 41.39 -6.35
CA LYS A 233 9.15 41.95 -5.03
C LYS A 233 9.40 43.46 -4.94
N HIS A 234 10.46 43.95 -5.57
CA HIS A 234 10.72 45.39 -5.62
C HIS A 234 9.73 46.11 -6.53
N SER A 235 9.39 45.52 -7.68
CA SER A 235 8.37 46.05 -8.61
C SER A 235 7.00 46.16 -7.93
N THR A 236 6.53 45.10 -7.26
CA THR A 236 5.23 45.13 -6.57
C THR A 236 5.22 46.15 -5.44
N ARG A 237 6.34 46.31 -4.71
CA ARG A 237 6.46 47.32 -3.66
C ARG A 237 6.44 48.75 -4.22
N LEU A 238 7.04 48.97 -5.39
CA LEU A 238 7.01 50.27 -6.07
C LEU A 238 5.59 50.59 -6.55
N GLU A 239 4.88 49.63 -7.15
CA GLU A 239 3.47 49.80 -7.57
C GLU A 239 2.55 50.07 -6.36
N GLU A 240 2.76 49.40 -5.23
CA GLU A 240 2.04 49.66 -3.99
C GLU A 240 2.33 51.07 -3.45
N GLN A 241 3.59 51.51 -3.52
CA GLN A 241 4.01 52.86 -3.13
C GLN A 241 3.39 53.92 -4.03
N GLU A 242 3.34 53.70 -5.35
CA GLU A 242 2.69 54.60 -6.30
C GLU A 242 1.18 54.69 -6.05
N LYS A 243 0.49 53.55 -5.83
CA LYS A 243 -0.93 53.54 -5.47
C LYS A 243 -1.21 54.26 -4.16
N ALA A 244 -0.36 54.07 -3.14
CA ALA A 244 -0.48 54.80 -1.89
C ALA A 244 -0.27 56.31 -2.09
N SER A 245 0.69 56.71 -2.91
CA SER A 245 0.97 58.10 -3.22
C SER A 245 -0.18 58.76 -4.01
N GLN A 246 -0.75 58.05 -4.98
CA GLN A 246 -1.96 58.49 -5.70
C GLN A 246 -3.14 58.69 -4.75
N LYS A 247 -3.37 57.73 -3.83
CA LYS A 247 -4.44 57.85 -2.83
C LYS A 247 -4.22 59.04 -1.89
N ILE A 248 -2.98 59.32 -1.50
CA ILE A 248 -2.64 60.52 -0.70
C ILE A 248 -3.00 61.78 -1.49
N ALA A 249 -2.56 61.88 -2.76
CA ALA A 249 -2.86 63.04 -3.61
C ALA A 249 -4.38 63.24 -3.81
N GLU A 250 -5.16 62.17 -3.98
CA GLU A 250 -6.63 62.24 -4.06
C GLU A 250 -7.26 62.76 -2.76
N LEU A 251 -6.77 62.32 -1.60
CA LEU A 251 -7.25 62.78 -0.30
C LEU A 251 -6.86 64.24 -0.03
N GLU A 252 -5.68 64.66 -0.45
CA GLU A 252 -5.24 66.06 -0.40
C GLU A 252 -6.13 66.94 -1.29
N ALA A 253 -6.43 66.52 -2.52
CA ALA A 253 -7.33 67.23 -3.42
C ALA A 253 -8.75 67.37 -2.84
N LYS A 254 -9.29 66.30 -2.23
CA LYS A 254 -10.59 66.35 -1.53
C LYS A 254 -10.57 67.32 -0.35
N THR A 255 -9.50 67.29 0.44
CA THR A 255 -9.31 68.22 1.57
C THR A 255 -9.30 69.67 1.08
N MET A 256 -8.60 69.95 -0.02
CA MET A 256 -8.56 71.29 -0.63
C MET A 256 -9.94 71.75 -1.13
N SER A 257 -10.70 70.88 -1.79
CA SER A 257 -12.06 71.20 -2.25
C SER A 257 -13.02 71.47 -1.09
N LEU A 258 -12.91 70.73 0.02
CA LEU A 258 -13.70 70.99 1.23
C LEU A 258 -13.32 72.32 1.87
N LEU A 259 -12.03 72.64 1.96
CA LEU A 259 -11.56 73.93 2.47
C LEU A 259 -12.08 75.10 1.62
N GLU A 260 -12.08 74.96 0.29
CA GLU A 260 -12.66 75.97 -0.60
C GLU A 260 -14.17 76.13 -0.40
N THR A 261 -14.89 75.03 -0.20
CA THR A 261 -16.33 75.05 0.09
C THR A 261 -16.61 75.74 1.42
N ILE A 262 -15.80 75.46 2.45
CA ILE A 262 -15.89 76.14 3.75
C ILE A 262 -15.66 77.63 3.54
N ALA A 263 -14.56 78.03 2.88
CA ALA A 263 -14.25 79.44 2.63
C ALA A 263 -15.41 80.18 1.94
N ARG A 264 -16.01 79.61 0.89
CA ARG A 264 -17.19 80.19 0.21
C ARG A 264 -18.39 80.30 1.14
N SER A 265 -18.63 79.30 1.99
CA SER A 265 -19.72 79.34 2.97
C SER A 265 -19.50 80.39 4.06
N GLU A 266 -18.23 80.63 4.44
CA GLU A 266 -17.88 81.68 5.40
C GLU A 266 -18.03 83.07 4.80
N GLU A 267 -17.66 83.25 3.53
CA GLU A 267 -17.87 84.48 2.76
C GLU A 267 -19.37 84.81 2.65
N ALA A 268 -20.19 83.84 2.21
CA ALA A 268 -21.65 84.01 2.13
C ALA A 268 -22.29 84.32 3.49
N ARG A 269 -21.77 83.74 4.58
CA ARG A 269 -22.23 84.05 5.95
C ARG A 269 -21.86 85.47 6.36
N SER A 270 -20.67 85.95 5.99
CA SER A 270 -20.24 87.33 6.22
C SER A 270 -21.09 88.32 5.42
N GLU A 271 -21.35 88.06 4.14
CA GLU A 271 -22.25 88.87 3.30
C GLU A 271 -23.67 88.94 3.88
N ALA A 272 -24.22 87.79 4.31
CA ALA A 272 -25.53 87.75 4.95
C ALA A 272 -25.57 88.55 6.26
N HIS A 273 -24.49 88.54 7.03
CA HIS A 273 -24.37 89.33 8.26
C HIS A 273 -24.29 90.83 7.96
N GLU A 274 -23.53 91.24 6.94
CA GLU A 274 -23.47 92.64 6.49
C GLU A 274 -24.84 93.13 5.97
N ALA A 275 -25.54 92.32 5.18
CA ALA A 275 -26.88 92.63 4.71
C ALA A 275 -27.90 92.75 5.86
N LEU A 276 -27.78 91.91 6.90
CA LEU A 276 -28.62 92.01 8.09
C LEU A 276 -28.35 93.32 8.85
N LEU A 277 -27.08 93.72 8.99
CA LEU A 277 -26.71 94.99 9.62
C LEU A 277 -27.30 96.18 8.85
N GLN A 278 -27.20 96.18 7.51
CA GLN A 278 -27.79 97.21 6.65
C GLN A 278 -29.33 97.26 6.78
N ALA A 279 -29.99 96.10 6.80
CA ALA A 279 -31.44 96.03 6.97
C ALA A 279 -31.88 96.52 8.37
N GLU A 280 -31.07 96.30 9.42
CA GLU A 280 -31.31 96.86 10.75
C GLU A 280 -31.16 98.40 10.77
N GLU A 281 -30.14 98.94 10.10
CA GLU A 281 -29.95 100.39 9.92
C GLU A 281 -31.11 101.02 9.13
N GLU A 282 -31.52 100.43 8.01
CA GLU A 282 -32.67 100.87 7.22
C GLU A 282 -33.97 100.79 8.01
N LYS A 283 -34.20 99.69 8.74
CA LYS A 283 -35.35 99.53 9.62
C LYS A 283 -35.36 100.62 10.71
N GLN A 284 -34.20 100.97 11.26
CA GLN A 284 -34.09 102.03 12.25
C GLN A 284 -34.40 103.39 11.61
N ALA A 285 -33.85 103.70 10.43
CA ALA A 285 -34.14 104.93 9.70
C ALA A 285 -35.63 105.05 9.34
N LEU A 286 -36.26 103.97 8.86
CA LEU A 286 -37.70 103.93 8.57
C LEU A 286 -38.54 104.04 9.85
N ALA A 287 -38.09 103.49 10.97
CA ALA A 287 -38.79 103.66 12.25
C ALA A 287 -38.75 105.11 12.73
N GLU A 288 -37.62 105.80 12.53
CA GLU A 288 -37.48 107.25 12.78
C GLU A 288 -38.37 108.08 11.84
N GLU A 289 -38.38 107.76 10.53
CA GLU A 289 -39.26 108.42 9.55
C GLU A 289 -40.74 108.16 9.85
N LEU A 290 -41.14 106.93 10.20
CA LEU A 290 -42.50 106.61 10.63
C LEU A 290 -42.90 107.35 11.90
N LEU A 291 -41.97 107.56 12.84
CA LEU A 291 -42.22 108.35 14.03
C LEU A 291 -42.45 109.82 13.66
N GLU A 292 -41.65 110.37 12.74
CA GLU A 292 -41.84 111.72 12.20
C GLU A 292 -43.15 111.86 11.40
N LEU A 293 -43.46 110.90 10.53
CA LEU A 293 -44.70 110.85 9.77
C LEU A 293 -45.90 110.67 10.68
N ARG A 294 -45.86 109.85 11.74
CA ARG A 294 -46.93 109.78 12.74
C ARG A 294 -47.08 111.09 13.48
N SER A 295 -45.98 111.81 13.76
CA SER A 295 -46.06 113.16 14.29
C SER A 295 -46.72 114.13 13.31
N ARG A 296 -46.46 114.02 12.00
CA ARG A 296 -47.13 114.80 10.94
C ARG A 296 -48.58 114.39 10.70
N GLN A 297 -48.89 113.09 10.69
CA GLN A 297 -50.21 112.50 10.49
C GLN A 297 -51.11 112.79 11.69
N LYS A 298 -50.58 112.78 12.91
CA LYS A 298 -51.28 113.32 14.08
C LYS A 298 -51.63 114.82 13.94
N ASN A 299 -50.95 115.55 13.05
CA ASN A 299 -51.32 116.91 12.66
C ASN A 299 -52.27 116.97 11.44
N LEU A 300 -52.47 115.87 10.70
CA LEU A 300 -53.18 115.78 9.41
C LEU A 300 -54.46 114.91 9.45
N ASP A 301 -54.61 113.97 10.39
CA ASP A 301 -55.83 113.18 10.70
C ASP A 301 -56.98 114.06 11.25
N LEU A 302 -57.00 115.33 10.88
CA LEU A 302 -58.15 116.20 10.99
C LEU A 302 -59.00 116.20 9.70
N GLU A 303 -58.53 115.66 8.57
CA GLU A 303 -59.27 115.70 7.30
C GLU A 303 -59.13 114.42 6.44
N ASP A 304 -60.27 113.74 6.27
CA ASP A 304 -60.75 112.95 5.11
C ASP A 304 -60.54 111.41 4.96
N ASP A 305 -61.69 110.74 4.77
CA ASP A 305 -61.96 109.36 4.36
C ASP A 305 -61.85 109.21 2.83
N ASP A 306 -61.18 108.18 2.29
CA ASP A 306 -61.37 107.82 0.86
C ASP A 306 -61.16 106.33 0.52
N GLU A 307 -62.05 105.86 -0.36
CA GLU A 307 -62.36 104.48 -0.79
C GLU A 307 -61.34 103.84 -1.76
N ASP A 308 -61.26 102.50 -1.70
CA ASP A 308 -60.26 101.59 -2.28
C ASP A 308 -60.38 101.36 -3.81
N ALA A 309 -59.42 101.91 -4.58
CA ALA A 309 -59.28 101.84 -6.04
C ALA A 309 -59.17 100.42 -6.64
N VAL A 310 -58.87 99.39 -5.84
CA VAL A 310 -58.76 97.99 -6.31
C VAL A 310 -60.14 97.43 -6.73
N THR A 311 -61.20 97.92 -6.11
CA THR A 311 -62.57 97.54 -6.47
C THR A 311 -62.99 98.11 -7.83
N THR A 312 -62.53 99.33 -8.14
CA THR A 312 -62.81 100.02 -9.41
C THR A 312 -62.20 99.27 -10.61
N LEU A 313 -61.00 98.71 -10.46
CA LEU A 313 -60.27 98.06 -11.56
C LEU A 313 -60.85 96.67 -11.92
N LYS A 314 -61.29 95.90 -10.92
CA LYS A 314 -61.96 94.60 -11.14
C LYS A 314 -63.30 94.77 -11.88
N LEU A 315 -64.05 95.81 -11.55
CA LEU A 315 -65.31 96.17 -12.25
C LEU A 315 -65.08 96.60 -13.70
N ALA A 316 -63.96 97.26 -14.00
CA ALA A 316 -63.60 97.66 -15.36
C ALA A 316 -63.27 96.47 -16.27
N ILE A 317 -62.52 95.47 -15.76
CA ILE A 317 -62.18 94.26 -16.52
C ILE A 317 -63.42 93.42 -16.85
N ALA A 318 -64.37 93.32 -15.91
CA ALA A 318 -65.65 92.65 -16.13
C ALA A 318 -66.47 93.31 -17.26
N LYS A 319 -66.54 94.66 -17.29
CA LYS A 319 -67.23 95.44 -18.33
C LYS A 319 -66.63 95.29 -19.74
N ILE A 320 -65.33 95.02 -19.85
CA ILE A 320 -64.66 94.87 -21.15
C ILE A 320 -64.96 93.50 -21.77
N ARG A 321 -65.00 92.43 -20.97
CA ARG A 321 -65.38 91.07 -21.43
C ARG A 321 -66.81 90.99 -21.96
N GLU A 322 -67.73 91.79 -21.41
CA GLU A 322 -69.14 91.81 -21.82
C GLU A 322 -69.34 92.44 -23.21
N LYS A 323 -68.46 93.38 -23.61
CA LYS A 323 -68.61 94.14 -24.87
C LYS A 323 -67.95 93.49 -26.09
N ASN A 324 -66.95 92.63 -25.90
CA ASN A 324 -66.25 91.95 -26.99
C ASN A 324 -66.05 90.46 -26.66
N PRO A 325 -67.07 89.60 -26.87
CA PRO A 325 -67.01 88.18 -26.52
C PRO A 325 -66.05 87.36 -27.40
N GLY A 326 -65.58 87.92 -28.52
CA GLY A 326 -64.57 87.31 -29.39
C GLY A 326 -63.14 87.83 -29.18
N PHE A 327 -62.89 88.68 -28.19
CA PHE A 327 -61.56 89.22 -27.91
C PHE A 327 -60.83 88.28 -26.94
N ASP A 328 -59.99 87.40 -27.50
CA ASP A 328 -59.15 86.52 -26.70
C ASP A 328 -57.94 87.30 -26.18
N PHE A 329 -57.93 87.59 -24.87
CA PHE A 329 -56.80 88.24 -24.22
C PHE A 329 -55.50 87.43 -24.34
N HIS A 330 -55.57 86.13 -24.67
CA HIS A 330 -54.39 85.31 -24.93
C HIS A 330 -53.65 85.67 -26.23
N ASP A 331 -54.34 86.20 -27.24
CA ASP A 331 -53.69 86.63 -28.49
C ASP A 331 -52.87 87.92 -28.30
N LEU A 332 -53.24 88.76 -27.32
CA LEU A 332 -52.54 90.01 -27.01
C LEU A 332 -51.37 89.81 -26.03
N LEU A 333 -51.49 88.84 -25.12
CA LEU A 333 -50.45 88.54 -24.11
C LEU A 333 -49.34 87.61 -24.63
N GLY A 334 -49.56 86.95 -25.76
CA GLY A 334 -48.60 86.01 -26.36
C GLY A 334 -48.54 84.67 -25.61
N PRO A 335 -47.85 83.65 -26.16
CA PRO A 335 -47.64 82.39 -25.46
C PRO A 335 -46.89 82.65 -24.17
N ASP A 336 -47.51 82.27 -23.06
CA ASP A 336 -46.97 82.44 -21.72
C ASP A 336 -45.50 81.96 -21.67
N PRO A 337 -44.54 82.85 -21.39
CA PRO A 337 -43.13 82.50 -21.36
C PRO A 337 -42.84 81.38 -20.36
N GLU A 338 -43.63 81.26 -19.28
CA GLU A 338 -43.49 80.19 -18.29
C GLU A 338 -43.83 78.82 -18.89
N LYS A 339 -44.89 78.74 -19.70
CA LYS A 339 -45.29 77.49 -20.37
C LYS A 339 -44.23 76.98 -21.33
N LYS A 340 -43.53 77.87 -22.04
CA LYS A 340 -42.44 77.50 -22.94
C LYS A 340 -41.22 76.98 -22.17
N ASN A 341 -40.90 77.61 -21.04
CA ASN A 341 -39.82 77.16 -20.15
C ASN A 341 -40.12 75.78 -19.57
N LEU A 342 -41.35 75.58 -19.06
CA LEU A 342 -41.80 74.28 -18.53
C LEU A 342 -41.72 73.17 -19.60
N GLN A 343 -42.03 73.46 -20.87
CA GLN A 343 -41.88 72.48 -21.94
C GLN A 343 -40.43 72.10 -22.24
N HIS A 344 -39.50 73.05 -22.12
CA HIS A 344 -38.07 72.75 -22.27
C HIS A 344 -37.57 71.91 -21.09
N GLU A 345 -37.97 72.26 -19.87
CA GLU A 345 -37.62 71.53 -18.66
C GLU A 345 -38.14 70.08 -18.71
N LEU A 346 -39.37 69.87 -19.19
CA LEU A 346 -39.95 68.54 -19.38
C LEU A 346 -39.18 67.69 -20.42
N ARG A 347 -38.62 68.31 -21.46
CA ARG A 347 -37.73 67.61 -22.40
C ARG A 347 -36.39 67.26 -21.76
N SER A 348 -35.77 68.22 -21.07
CA SER A 348 -34.50 67.97 -20.35
C SER A 348 -34.63 66.82 -19.37
N LEU A 349 -35.69 66.83 -18.57
CA LEU A 349 -35.95 65.80 -17.57
C LEU A 349 -36.20 64.42 -18.19
N LYS A 350 -36.81 64.39 -19.40
CA LYS A 350 -37.01 63.14 -20.14
C LYS A 350 -35.70 62.58 -20.69
N ASP A 351 -34.85 63.43 -21.25
CA ASP A 351 -33.53 63.01 -21.76
C ASP A 351 -32.64 62.52 -20.60
N GLU A 352 -32.70 63.16 -19.44
CA GLU A 352 -32.03 62.72 -18.20
C GLU A 352 -32.56 61.36 -17.71
N TYR A 353 -33.88 61.14 -17.74
CA TYR A 353 -34.48 59.86 -17.39
C TYR A 353 -34.02 58.73 -18.33
N ASP A 354 -33.98 58.97 -19.63
CA ASP A 354 -33.53 57.99 -20.62
C ASP A 354 -32.05 57.64 -20.41
N GLN A 355 -31.20 58.63 -20.10
CA GLN A 355 -29.78 58.40 -19.75
C GLN A 355 -29.62 57.57 -18.47
N LEU A 356 -30.42 57.84 -17.43
CA LEU A 356 -30.40 57.05 -16.20
C LEU A 356 -30.85 55.60 -16.45
N SER A 357 -31.83 55.40 -17.32
CA SER A 357 -32.31 54.07 -17.71
C SER A 357 -31.24 53.26 -18.44
N GLU A 358 -30.52 53.87 -19.39
CA GLU A 358 -29.41 53.22 -20.09
C GLU A 358 -28.25 52.86 -19.14
N MET A 359 -27.91 53.78 -18.23
CA MET A 359 -26.88 53.54 -17.22
C MET A 359 -27.26 52.40 -16.27
N GLU A 360 -28.52 52.32 -15.84
CA GLU A 360 -29.02 51.22 -15.00
C GLU A 360 -28.96 49.88 -15.74
N ALA A 361 -29.32 49.85 -17.03
CA ALA A 361 -29.23 48.65 -17.86
C ALA A 361 -27.78 48.15 -18.01
N GLU A 362 -26.82 49.05 -18.25
CA GLU A 362 -25.40 48.66 -18.34
C GLU A 362 -24.85 48.22 -16.97
N MET A 363 -25.25 48.88 -15.88
CA MET A 363 -24.94 48.43 -14.51
C MET A 363 -25.48 47.04 -14.22
N GLN A 364 -26.70 46.73 -14.66
CA GLN A 364 -27.32 45.41 -14.49
C GLN A 364 -26.59 44.34 -15.31
N LYS A 365 -26.15 44.68 -16.52
CA LYS A 365 -25.31 43.81 -17.35
C LYS A 365 -23.95 43.53 -16.69
N GLN A 366 -23.32 44.55 -16.08
CA GLN A 366 -22.08 44.38 -15.32
C GLN A 366 -22.28 43.47 -14.09
N ARG A 367 -23.39 43.65 -13.35
CA ARG A 367 -23.74 42.76 -12.23
C ARG A 367 -23.92 41.31 -12.70
N SER A 368 -24.62 41.08 -13.82
CA SER A 368 -24.79 39.74 -14.39
C SER A 368 -23.45 39.09 -14.74
N ARG A 369 -22.56 39.82 -15.43
CA ARG A 369 -21.21 39.31 -15.76
C ARG A 369 -20.42 38.94 -14.51
N THR A 370 -20.48 39.76 -13.46
CA THR A 370 -19.81 39.48 -12.19
C THR A 370 -20.37 38.23 -11.53
N ILE A 371 -21.69 38.04 -11.51
CA ILE A 371 -22.34 36.84 -10.98
C ILE A 371 -21.90 35.59 -11.75
N ASP A 372 -21.85 35.66 -13.08
CA ASP A 372 -21.44 34.52 -13.92
C ASP A 372 -19.98 34.10 -13.65
N VAL A 373 -19.07 35.07 -13.51
CA VAL A 373 -17.66 34.83 -13.16
C VAL A 373 -17.55 34.21 -11.77
N VAL A 374 -18.31 34.69 -10.79
CA VAL A 374 -18.34 34.11 -9.44
C VAL A 374 -18.84 32.67 -9.48
N ALA A 375 -19.92 32.38 -10.20
CA ALA A 375 -20.45 31.03 -10.36
C ALA A 375 -19.47 30.08 -11.08
N GLU A 376 -18.69 30.58 -12.03
CA GLU A 376 -17.61 29.81 -12.66
C GLU A 376 -16.49 29.49 -11.66
N LYS A 377 -16.08 30.48 -10.85
CA LYS A 377 -15.07 30.28 -9.81
C LYS A 377 -15.54 29.32 -8.72
N GLU A 378 -16.82 29.34 -8.36
CA GLU A 378 -17.40 28.35 -7.43
C GLU A 378 -17.35 26.93 -8.01
N ARG A 379 -17.65 26.75 -9.31
CA ARG A 379 -17.51 25.45 -9.99
C ARG A 379 -16.07 24.95 -10.04
N GLU A 380 -15.11 25.82 -10.35
CA GLU A 380 -13.68 25.48 -10.32
C GLU A 380 -13.21 25.09 -8.91
N LEU A 381 -13.66 25.84 -7.89
CA LEU A 381 -13.32 25.58 -6.50
C LEU A 381 -13.89 24.25 -6.03
N GLU A 382 -15.12 23.92 -6.41
CA GLU A 382 -15.73 22.62 -6.10
C GLU A 382 -15.02 21.47 -6.81
N ALA A 383 -14.60 21.64 -8.06
CA ALA A 383 -13.77 20.66 -8.77
C ALA A 383 -12.42 20.44 -8.06
N ALA A 384 -11.77 21.52 -7.59
CA ALA A 384 -10.53 21.44 -6.84
C ALA A 384 -10.69 20.71 -5.49
N ARG A 385 -11.78 20.97 -4.75
CA ARG A 385 -12.12 20.24 -3.51
C ARG A 385 -12.30 18.75 -3.76
N ASN A 386 -13.01 18.39 -4.83
CA ASN A 386 -13.22 16.99 -5.20
C ASN A 386 -11.91 16.27 -5.52
N VAL A 387 -10.99 16.92 -6.27
CA VAL A 387 -9.66 16.38 -6.52
C VAL A 387 -8.85 16.24 -5.22
N SER A 388 -8.91 17.24 -4.33
CA SER A 388 -8.26 17.17 -3.02
C SER A 388 -8.73 15.96 -2.21
N HIS A 389 -10.05 15.76 -2.11
CA HIS A 389 -10.63 14.61 -1.39
C HIS A 389 -10.22 13.25 -2.00
N GLN A 390 -10.14 13.16 -3.33
CA GLN A 390 -9.65 11.95 -4.01
C GLN A 390 -8.17 11.67 -3.72
N LEU A 391 -7.34 12.72 -3.66
CA LEU A 391 -5.93 12.57 -3.31
C LEU A 391 -5.74 12.17 -1.85
N ASP A 392 -6.50 12.75 -0.93
CA ASP A 392 -6.49 12.38 0.49
C ASP A 392 -6.88 10.91 0.69
N TYR A 393 -7.88 10.43 -0.04
CA TYR A 393 -8.28 9.03 -0.02
C TYR A 393 -7.16 8.11 -0.51
N ARG A 394 -6.54 8.42 -1.66
CA ARG A 394 -5.42 7.65 -2.20
C ARG A 394 -4.19 7.66 -1.28
N LEU A 395 -3.93 8.77 -0.59
CA LEU A 395 -2.83 8.86 0.36
C LEU A 395 -3.06 7.88 1.52
N ARG A 396 -4.26 7.85 2.09
CA ARG A 396 -4.63 6.89 3.15
C ARG A 396 -4.52 5.44 2.70
N GLU A 397 -4.92 5.12 1.47
CA GLU A 397 -4.76 3.77 0.90
C GLU A 397 -3.28 3.37 0.79
N VAL A 398 -2.42 4.29 0.34
CA VAL A 398 -0.97 4.04 0.22
C VAL A 398 -0.33 3.86 1.59
N GLU A 399 -0.70 4.68 2.58
CA GLU A 399 -0.23 4.58 3.96
C GLU A 399 -0.65 3.25 4.59
N GLN A 400 -1.91 2.83 4.41
CA GLN A 400 -2.40 1.54 4.91
C GLN A 400 -1.66 0.37 4.24
N ALA A 401 -1.43 0.42 2.93
CA ALA A 401 -0.69 -0.61 2.21
C ALA A 401 0.79 -0.68 2.65
N ALA A 402 1.40 0.46 2.99
CA ALA A 402 2.76 0.50 3.53
C ALA A 402 2.83 -0.14 4.92
N LEU A 403 1.88 0.17 5.80
CA LEU A 403 1.80 -0.39 7.16
C LEU A 403 1.64 -1.92 7.14
N VAL A 404 0.78 -2.45 6.25
CA VAL A 404 0.60 -3.91 6.10
C VAL A 404 1.91 -4.58 5.68
N LYS A 405 2.63 -4.01 4.71
CA LYS A 405 3.94 -4.54 4.29
C LYS A 405 4.97 -4.50 5.40
N GLU A 406 5.03 -3.42 6.16
CA GLU A 406 5.94 -3.28 7.30
C GLU A 406 5.66 -4.35 8.36
N LEU A 407 4.39 -4.62 8.66
CA LEU A 407 3.97 -5.67 9.59
C LEU A 407 4.36 -7.07 9.09
N GLU A 408 4.22 -7.35 7.79
CA GLU A 408 4.69 -8.60 7.17
C GLU A 408 6.22 -8.76 7.26
N HIS A 409 6.97 -7.68 6.98
CA HIS A 409 8.42 -7.68 7.12
C HIS A 409 8.86 -7.89 8.57
N HIS A 410 8.16 -7.28 9.53
CA HIS A 410 8.40 -7.46 10.95
C HIS A 410 8.21 -8.93 11.36
N LYS A 411 7.09 -9.56 10.99
CA LYS A 411 6.83 -10.98 11.24
C LYS A 411 7.91 -11.90 10.67
N LYS A 412 8.39 -11.63 9.45
CA LYS A 412 9.50 -12.39 8.84
C LYS A 412 10.80 -12.21 9.62
N THR A 413 11.06 -10.98 10.08
CA THR A 413 12.26 -10.66 10.88
C THR A 413 12.23 -11.34 12.24
N GLU A 414 11.06 -11.38 12.90
CA GLU A 414 10.86 -12.12 14.15
C GLU A 414 11.09 -13.63 13.95
N ALA A 415 10.49 -14.22 12.90
CA ALA A 415 10.66 -15.65 12.60
C ALA A 415 12.13 -16.04 12.36
N MET A 416 12.86 -15.23 11.58
CA MET A 416 14.30 -15.43 11.38
C MET A 416 15.09 -15.25 12.68
N SER A 417 14.74 -14.27 13.51
CA SER A 417 15.40 -14.04 14.80
C SER A 417 15.18 -15.20 15.78
N GLU A 418 13.99 -15.80 15.79
CA GLU A 418 13.72 -17.02 16.56
C GLU A 418 14.55 -18.21 16.06
N GLU A 419 14.69 -18.38 14.75
CA GLU A 419 15.51 -19.46 14.19
C GLU A 419 16.99 -19.28 14.52
N ILE A 420 17.51 -18.05 14.41
CA ILE A 420 18.86 -17.69 14.86
C ILE A 420 19.02 -18.05 16.34
N THR A 421 18.07 -17.71 17.19
CA THR A 421 18.11 -18.03 18.63
C THR A 421 18.11 -19.55 18.87
N LYS A 422 17.28 -20.31 18.13
CA LYS A 422 17.26 -21.78 18.20
C LYS A 422 18.60 -22.39 17.78
N LEU A 423 19.22 -21.88 16.71
CA LEU A 423 20.53 -22.33 16.24
C LEU A 423 21.64 -21.96 17.22
N GLN A 424 21.62 -20.74 17.77
CA GLN A 424 22.55 -20.31 18.81
C GLN A 424 22.46 -21.18 20.06
N ASN A 425 21.25 -21.52 20.51
CA ASN A 425 21.05 -22.43 21.64
C ASN A 425 21.58 -23.83 21.37
N LYS A 426 21.34 -24.38 20.16
CA LYS A 426 21.93 -25.67 19.75
C LYS A 426 23.45 -25.62 19.71
N LEU A 427 24.01 -24.54 19.18
CA LEU A 427 25.46 -24.33 19.12
C LEU A 427 26.05 -24.19 20.54
N SER A 428 25.37 -23.47 21.43
CA SER A 428 25.76 -23.34 22.84
C SER A 428 25.75 -24.70 23.52
N LEU A 429 24.71 -25.53 23.35
CA LEU A 429 24.66 -26.90 23.89
C LEU A 429 25.79 -27.80 23.37
N LEU A 430 26.21 -27.63 22.12
CA LEU A 430 27.36 -28.34 21.56
C LEU A 430 28.69 -27.75 22.05
N SER A 431 28.73 -26.44 22.33
CA SER A 431 29.94 -25.71 22.71
C SER A 431 30.20 -25.67 24.21
N THR A 432 29.20 -25.92 25.07
CA THR A 432 29.35 -25.95 26.54
C THR A 432 30.18 -27.12 27.04
N GLY A 433 30.87 -27.83 26.14
CA GLY A 433 32.09 -28.53 26.50
C GLY A 433 31.87 -29.78 27.33
N GLY A 434 30.65 -30.20 27.66
CA GLY A 434 30.41 -31.43 28.40
C GLY A 434 31.02 -32.66 27.70
N GLU A 435 30.87 -32.74 26.38
CA GLU A 435 31.50 -33.81 25.58
C GLU A 435 33.03 -33.65 25.54
N MET A 436 33.56 -32.43 25.39
CA MET A 436 35.01 -32.15 25.34
C MET A 436 35.71 -32.31 26.70
N GLU A 437 35.04 -31.96 27.78
CA GLU A 437 35.52 -32.05 29.15
C GLU A 437 35.45 -33.50 29.64
N TYR A 438 34.40 -34.24 29.26
CA TYR A 438 34.36 -35.68 29.39
C TYR A 438 35.51 -36.35 28.61
N LEU A 439 35.74 -35.95 27.36
CA LEU A 439 36.84 -36.45 26.55
C LEU A 439 38.20 -36.15 27.19
N ARG A 440 38.37 -34.93 27.69
CA ARG A 440 39.57 -34.48 28.40
C ARG A 440 39.80 -35.31 29.66
N ASN A 441 38.76 -35.56 30.46
CA ASN A 441 38.85 -36.35 31.69
C ASN A 441 39.20 -37.82 31.41
N ILE A 442 38.59 -38.43 30.40
CA ILE A 442 38.90 -39.79 29.98
C ILE A 442 40.31 -39.89 29.41
N PHE A 443 40.75 -38.89 28.63
CA PHE A 443 42.11 -38.86 28.10
C PHE A 443 43.17 -38.78 29.20
N VAL A 444 42.92 -37.99 30.26
CA VAL A 444 43.79 -37.96 31.44
C VAL A 444 43.84 -39.34 32.12
N GLN A 445 42.70 -40.02 32.29
CA GLN A 445 42.67 -41.39 32.82
C GLN A 445 43.41 -42.39 31.94
N PHE A 446 43.36 -42.23 30.61
CA PHE A 446 44.07 -43.07 29.67
C PHE A 446 45.59 -43.00 29.87
N ILE A 447 46.13 -41.79 30.05
CA ILE A 447 47.56 -41.57 30.26
C ILE A 447 48.01 -42.19 31.59
N GLN A 448 47.20 -42.09 32.64
CA GLN A 448 47.56 -42.53 34.00
C GLN A 448 47.39 -44.04 34.25
N SER A 449 46.61 -44.73 33.43
CA SER A 449 46.36 -46.16 33.63
C SER A 449 47.54 -47.01 33.14
N ASN A 450 48.06 -47.90 33.98
CA ASN A 450 49.17 -48.82 33.60
C ASN A 450 48.67 -50.19 33.11
N ASN A 451 47.38 -50.48 33.25
CA ASN A 451 46.78 -51.75 32.86
C ASN A 451 46.31 -51.70 31.40
N SER A 452 46.81 -52.62 30.57
CA SER A 452 46.44 -52.75 29.15
C SER A 452 44.92 -52.90 28.95
N SER A 453 44.26 -53.69 29.79
CA SER A 453 42.80 -53.88 29.73
C SER A 453 42.03 -52.60 30.05
N ALA A 454 42.50 -51.83 31.05
CA ALA A 454 41.90 -50.53 31.39
C ALA A 454 42.09 -49.50 30.26
N LYS A 455 43.30 -49.43 29.68
CA LYS A 455 43.59 -48.58 28.51
C LYS A 455 42.67 -48.88 27.33
N LYS A 456 42.42 -50.16 27.05
CA LYS A 456 41.53 -50.61 25.97
C LYS A 456 40.08 -50.19 26.20
N ASN A 457 39.58 -50.35 27.42
CA ASN A 457 38.22 -49.90 27.78
C ASN A 457 38.09 -48.38 27.72
N ILE A 458 39.11 -47.64 28.14
CA ILE A 458 39.18 -46.19 28.06
C ILE A 458 39.22 -45.72 26.60
N LEU A 459 40.02 -46.35 25.74
CA LEU A 459 40.06 -46.08 24.29
C LEU A 459 38.69 -46.34 23.62
N LYS A 460 37.97 -47.39 24.02
CA LYS A 460 36.59 -47.61 23.57
C LYS A 460 35.66 -46.49 23.99
N ALA A 461 35.74 -46.03 25.25
CA ALA A 461 34.93 -44.91 25.74
C ALA A 461 35.24 -43.61 24.99
N MET A 462 36.52 -43.30 24.73
CA MET A 462 36.92 -42.16 23.88
C MET A 462 36.40 -42.31 22.45
N GLY A 463 36.46 -43.52 21.88
CA GLY A 463 35.97 -43.78 20.53
C GLY A 463 34.46 -43.60 20.40
N MET A 464 33.69 -44.01 21.41
CA MET A 464 32.25 -43.74 21.46
C MET A 464 31.94 -42.24 21.59
N ALA A 465 32.67 -41.52 22.45
CA ALA A 465 32.48 -40.09 22.67
C ALA A 465 32.88 -39.24 21.44
N LEU A 466 33.89 -39.66 20.69
CA LEU A 466 34.29 -39.05 19.41
C LEU A 466 33.43 -39.51 18.22
N LYS A 467 32.47 -40.41 18.44
CA LYS A 467 31.63 -41.01 17.39
C LYS A 467 32.47 -41.64 16.27
N LEU A 468 33.53 -42.35 16.63
CA LEU A 468 34.34 -43.09 15.68
C LEU A 468 33.50 -44.14 14.95
N SER A 469 33.81 -44.37 13.68
CA SER A 469 33.14 -45.37 12.86
C SER A 469 33.35 -46.78 13.40
N ALA A 470 32.47 -47.72 13.00
CA ALA A 470 32.57 -49.12 13.41
C ALA A 470 33.93 -49.76 13.03
N ASN A 471 34.57 -49.30 11.95
CA ASN A 471 35.88 -49.79 11.50
C ASN A 471 37.02 -49.30 12.40
N GLU A 472 36.96 -48.03 12.83
CA GLU A 472 37.91 -47.46 13.78
C GLU A 472 37.77 -48.12 15.15
N MET A 473 36.54 -48.38 15.60
CA MET A 473 36.28 -49.11 16.84
C MET A 473 36.80 -50.55 16.83
N LYS A 474 36.70 -51.27 15.71
CA LYS A 474 37.30 -52.60 15.55
C LYS A 474 38.83 -52.58 15.62
N SER A 475 39.45 -51.53 15.07
CA SER A 475 40.91 -51.38 15.11
C SER A 475 41.42 -51.20 16.55
N ILE A 476 40.66 -50.51 17.40
CA ILE A 476 40.91 -50.38 18.84
C ILE A 476 40.77 -51.73 19.57
N GLU A 477 39.85 -52.59 19.14
CA GLU A 477 39.67 -53.94 19.70
C GLU A 477 40.77 -54.92 19.31
N SER A 478 41.45 -54.69 18.20
CA SER A 478 42.51 -55.58 17.71
C SER A 478 43.88 -55.36 18.35
N LYS A 479 44.07 -54.22 19.03
CA LYS A 479 45.24 -53.92 19.86
C LYS A 479 44.98 -54.29 21.31
#